data_AF-A0A0C2C1D6-F1
#
_entry.id   AF-A0A0C2C1D6-F1
#
_cell.length_a   1.000
_cell.length_b   1.000
_cell.length_c   1.000
_cell.angle_alpha   90.00
_cell.angle_beta   90.00
_cell.angle_gamma   90.00
#
_symmetry.space_group_name_H-M   'P 1'
#
loop_
_entity.id
_entity.type
_entity.pdbx_description
1 polymer ?
#
loop_
_entity_poly.entity_id
_entity_poly.type
_entity_poly.pdbx_seq_one_letter_code
_entity_poly.pdbx_strand_id
1 'polypeptide(L)'
;MDSKFLVKPKKEEVLADVFGDEPPTSFDARTHWSKCRSIGTIRDQSACDNVLGFRCQGGWPLEAYKWMQRDGVVTGGKYREKDTCKPYAFYPCGAHLYEPYYGPCPMVGLWPTPTCRKRCQRKYNKSYQDDKHFGK
;
A
#
# COMPACT_ATOMS: atom_id res chain seq x y z
N MET A 1 6.62 -0.17 -14.78
CA MET A 1 6.23 -1.40 -15.50
C MET A 1 6.32 -1.13 -16.99
N ASP A 2 6.97 -2.03 -17.70
CA ASP A 2 7.00 -2.06 -19.17
C ASP A 2 5.59 -2.41 -19.70
N SER A 3 5.14 -1.71 -20.75
CA SER A 3 3.79 -1.85 -21.31
C SER A 3 3.49 -3.27 -21.78
N LYS A 4 4.53 -4.07 -22.09
CA LYS A 4 4.37 -5.47 -22.49
C LYS A 4 3.79 -6.37 -21.40
N PHE A 5 3.88 -5.96 -20.12
CA PHE A 5 3.35 -6.73 -18.98
C PHE A 5 1.94 -6.27 -18.55
N LEU A 6 1.32 -5.34 -19.30
CA LEU A 6 -0.01 -4.79 -19.00
C LEU A 6 -1.14 -5.50 -19.76
N VAL A 7 -0.77 -6.46 -20.60
CA VAL A 7 -1.73 -7.27 -21.36
C VAL A 7 -2.28 -8.32 -20.40
N LYS A 8 -3.60 -8.53 -20.41
CA LYS A 8 -4.19 -9.69 -19.73
C LYS A 8 -3.51 -10.94 -20.29
N PRO A 9 -2.77 -11.71 -19.49
CA PRO A 9 -2.15 -12.92 -19.97
C PRO A 9 -3.22 -13.85 -20.52
N LYS A 10 -2.90 -14.57 -21.59
CA LYS A 10 -3.83 -15.57 -22.13
C LYS A 10 -4.09 -16.61 -21.05
N LYS A 11 -5.31 -17.13 -20.96
CA LYS A 11 -5.69 -18.06 -19.89
C LYS A 11 -4.80 -19.31 -19.89
N GLU A 12 -4.31 -19.68 -21.08
CA GLU A 12 -3.38 -20.78 -21.32
C GLU A 12 -1.96 -20.49 -20.78
N GLU A 13 -1.53 -19.23 -20.70
CA GLU A 13 -0.22 -18.81 -20.15
C GLU A 13 -0.24 -18.71 -18.62
N VAL A 14 -1.40 -18.42 -18.01
CA VAL A 14 -1.57 -18.34 -16.55
C VAL A 14 -1.63 -19.73 -15.90
N LEU A 15 -2.15 -20.71 -16.64
CA LEU A 15 -2.31 -22.10 -16.21
C LEU A 15 -1.18 -23.01 -16.65
N ALA A 16 -0.23 -22.50 -17.44
CA ALA A 16 1.00 -23.22 -17.69
C ALA A 16 1.77 -23.29 -16.36
N ASP A 17 1.82 -24.48 -15.77
CA ASP A 17 2.80 -24.76 -14.74
C ASP A 17 4.16 -24.33 -15.30
N VAL A 18 4.79 -23.37 -14.64
CA VAL A 18 6.16 -22.98 -14.97
C VAL A 18 7.03 -24.17 -14.55
N PHE A 19 7.23 -25.11 -15.47
CA PHE A 19 8.24 -26.15 -15.34
C PHE A 19 9.61 -25.49 -15.50
N GLY A 20 10.08 -24.90 -14.40
CA GLY A 20 11.39 -24.27 -14.25
C GLY A 20 12.15 -24.82 -13.05
N ASP A 21 13.30 -24.21 -12.75
CA ASP A 21 14.11 -24.53 -11.59
C ASP A 21 13.29 -24.52 -10.30
N GLU A 22 13.63 -25.42 -9.36
CA GLU A 22 12.97 -25.47 -8.05
C GLU A 22 12.97 -24.08 -7.40
N PRO A 23 11.83 -23.61 -6.87
CA PRO A 23 11.75 -22.30 -6.25
C PRO A 23 12.73 -22.24 -5.07
N PRO A 24 13.40 -21.10 -4.85
CA PRO A 24 14.34 -20.99 -3.75
C PRO A 24 13.62 -21.18 -2.41
N THR A 25 14.33 -21.73 -1.43
CA THR A 25 13.78 -21.94 -0.08
C THR A 25 13.33 -20.65 0.60
N SER A 26 13.88 -19.50 0.19
CA SER A 26 13.41 -18.18 0.59
C SER A 26 13.58 -17.18 -0.56
N PHE A 27 12.66 -16.23 -0.67
CA PHE A 27 12.73 -15.16 -1.65
C PHE A 27 12.28 -13.84 -1.03
N ASP A 28 13.10 -12.79 -1.17
CA ASP A 28 12.75 -11.43 -0.79
C ASP A 28 12.93 -10.51 -2.00
N ALA A 29 11.82 -9.98 -2.52
CA ALA A 29 11.84 -9.07 -3.66
C ALA A 29 12.69 -7.81 -3.41
N ARG A 30 12.84 -7.39 -2.14
CA ARG A 30 13.62 -6.21 -1.76
C ARG A 30 15.11 -6.42 -1.91
N THR A 31 15.60 -7.66 -1.73
CA THR A 31 17.01 -7.98 -1.90
C THR A 31 17.33 -8.19 -3.37
N HIS A 32 16.46 -8.92 -4.08
CA HIS A 32 16.66 -9.25 -5.48
C HIS A 32 16.57 -8.02 -6.40
N TRP A 33 15.65 -7.10 -6.12
CA TRP A 33 15.49 -5.83 -6.86
C TRP A 33 15.76 -4.62 -5.98
N SER A 34 16.93 -4.60 -5.35
CA SER A 34 17.34 -3.54 -4.40
C SER A 34 17.32 -2.12 -4.97
N LYS A 35 17.50 -1.95 -6.29
CA LYS A 35 17.41 -0.64 -6.96
C LYS A 35 15.96 -0.13 -7.08
N CYS A 36 14.96 -1.00 -6.90
CA CYS A 36 13.54 -0.66 -7.00
C CYS A 36 12.98 -0.23 -5.64
N ARG A 37 13.20 1.03 -5.26
CA ARG A 37 12.71 1.61 -4.00
C ARG A 37 11.21 1.42 -3.76
N SER A 38 10.42 1.33 -4.83
CA SER A 38 8.97 1.10 -4.76
C SER A 38 8.59 -0.20 -4.05
N ILE A 39 9.43 -1.24 -4.09
CA ILE A 39 9.15 -2.55 -3.48
C ILE A 39 9.11 -2.45 -1.96
N GLY A 40 9.92 -1.55 -1.38
CA GLY A 40 9.91 -1.27 0.06
C GLY A 40 8.96 -0.16 0.48
N THR A 41 8.24 0.48 -0.46
CA THR A 41 7.41 1.65 -0.17
C THR A 41 5.99 1.24 0.18
N ILE A 42 5.52 1.61 1.38
CA ILE A 42 4.14 1.38 1.81
C ILE A 42 3.26 2.53 1.31
N ARG A 43 2.11 2.23 0.71
CA ARG A 43 1.17 3.24 0.19
C ARG A 43 -0.10 3.31 1.02
N ASP A 44 -0.77 4.45 1.01
CA ASP A 44 -2.00 4.67 1.78
C ASP A 44 -3.22 4.86 0.86
N GLN A 45 -4.18 3.94 1.01
CA GLN A 45 -5.48 3.94 0.32
C GLN A 45 -6.67 4.18 1.27
N SER A 46 -6.41 4.35 2.57
CA SER A 46 -7.34 4.02 3.67
C SER A 46 -8.61 4.88 3.77
N ALA A 47 -8.68 6.03 3.12
CA ALA A 47 -9.71 7.02 3.43
C ALA A 47 -10.64 7.38 2.27
N CYS A 48 -10.19 7.28 1.01
CA CYS A 48 -10.85 7.99 -0.11
C CYS A 48 -11.60 7.11 -1.11
N ASP A 49 -11.58 5.80 -0.93
CA ASP A 49 -12.41 4.91 -1.72
C ASP A 49 -13.65 4.49 -0.90
N ASN A 50 -14.81 4.70 -1.50
CA ASN A 50 -16.10 4.34 -0.94
C ASN A 50 -16.51 2.90 -1.31
N VAL A 51 -15.75 2.24 -2.20
CA VAL A 51 -16.06 0.94 -2.81
C VAL A 51 -15.21 -0.21 -2.23
N LEU A 52 -14.14 0.08 -1.48
CA LEU A 52 -13.25 -0.95 -0.88
C LEU A 52 -13.86 -1.76 0.26
N GLY A 53 -15.14 -1.57 0.59
CA GLY A 53 -15.83 -2.23 1.71
C GLY A 53 -15.99 -1.32 2.93
N PHE A 54 -15.79 -1.86 4.13
CA PHE A 54 -16.00 -1.18 5.42
C PHE A 54 -14.72 -0.57 6.01
N ARG A 55 -13.71 -0.31 5.16
CA ARG A 55 -12.47 0.40 5.52
C ARG A 55 -11.72 -0.30 6.66
N CYS A 56 -11.59 0.32 7.84
CA CYS A 56 -10.94 -0.30 9.00
C CYS A 56 -11.68 -1.53 9.54
N GLN A 57 -12.93 -1.76 9.15
CA GLN A 57 -13.71 -2.96 9.50
C GLN A 57 -13.55 -4.10 8.47
N GLY A 58 -12.67 -3.94 7.48
CA GLY A 58 -12.40 -4.94 6.45
C GLY A 58 -12.75 -4.43 5.05
N GLY A 59 -12.20 -5.09 4.04
CA GLY A 59 -12.35 -4.68 2.65
C GLY A 59 -11.96 -5.74 1.63
N TRP A 60 -12.17 -5.41 0.34
CA TRP A 60 -11.99 -6.33 -0.78
C TRP A 60 -10.65 -6.06 -1.52
N PRO A 61 -9.68 -7.00 -1.51
CA PRO A 61 -8.38 -6.79 -2.14
C PRO A 61 -8.46 -6.51 -3.65
N LEU A 62 -9.40 -7.14 -4.36
CA LEU A 62 -9.56 -6.94 -5.80
C LEU A 62 -10.04 -5.51 -6.13
N GLU A 63 -10.94 -4.96 -5.32
CA GLU A 63 -11.41 -3.58 -5.49
C GLU A 63 -10.29 -2.58 -5.18
N ALA A 64 -9.39 -2.90 -4.23
CA ALA A 64 -8.22 -2.07 -3.96
C ALA A 64 -7.29 -1.98 -5.17
N TYR A 65 -7.09 -3.11 -5.85
CA TYR A 65 -6.30 -3.14 -7.07
C TYR A 65 -6.96 -2.37 -8.21
N LYS A 66 -8.28 -2.51 -8.40
CA LYS A 66 -9.04 -1.74 -9.40
C LYS A 66 -9.01 -0.24 -9.11
N TRP A 67 -9.14 0.17 -7.85
CA TRP A 67 -9.02 1.57 -7.44
C TRP A 67 -7.63 2.12 -7.74
N MET A 68 -6.59 1.34 -7.42
CA MET A 68 -5.22 1.73 -7.74
C MET A 68 -5.03 1.96 -9.25
N GLN A 69 -5.67 1.16 -10.11
CA GLN A 69 -5.65 1.37 -11.56
C GLN A 69 -6.46 2.60 -12.01
N ARG A 70 -7.68 2.78 -11.48
CA ARG A 70 -8.62 3.82 -11.94
C ARG A 70 -8.32 5.20 -11.37
N ASP A 71 -8.11 5.30 -10.06
CA ASP A 71 -8.00 6.55 -9.32
C ASP A 71 -6.56 6.85 -8.87
N GLY A 72 -5.71 5.81 -8.82
CA GLY A 72 -4.36 5.91 -8.31
C GLY A 72 -4.29 6.08 -6.79
N VAL A 73 -3.10 5.87 -6.25
CA VAL A 73 -2.76 6.06 -4.83
C VAL A 73 -1.63 7.05 -4.70
N VAL A 74 -1.65 7.88 -3.68
CA VAL A 74 -0.55 8.81 -3.42
C VAL A 74 0.59 8.09 -2.69
N THR A 75 1.76 8.71 -2.62
CA THR A 75 2.82 8.21 -1.73
C THR A 75 2.33 8.18 -0.29
N GLY A 76 2.68 7.09 0.40
CA GLY A 76 2.42 6.92 1.82
C GLY A 76 3.70 6.46 2.51
N GLY A 77 3.58 6.28 3.82
CA GLY A 77 4.69 5.91 4.67
C GLY A 77 4.23 5.56 6.07
N LYS A 78 5.18 5.40 6.98
CA LYS A 78 4.92 5.14 8.39
C LYS A 78 4.21 6.34 9.04
N TYR A 79 3.63 6.12 10.22
CA TYR A 79 3.07 7.18 11.03
C TYR A 79 4.08 8.33 11.21
N ARG A 80 3.65 9.57 10.91
CA ARG A 80 4.46 10.82 10.95
C ARG A 80 5.65 10.90 9.98
N GLU A 81 5.76 10.01 9.00
CA GLU A 81 6.77 10.13 7.95
C GLU A 81 6.55 11.40 7.12
N LYS A 82 7.58 12.23 6.93
CA LYS A 82 7.46 13.58 6.34
C LYS A 82 7.54 13.61 4.81
N ASP A 83 8.31 12.70 4.21
CA ASP A 83 8.63 12.74 2.78
C ASP A 83 7.61 11.98 1.92
N THR A 84 6.34 11.99 2.35
CA THR A 84 5.23 11.28 1.69
C THR A 84 3.99 12.17 1.67
N CYS A 85 3.06 11.95 0.74
CA CYS A 85 1.84 12.75 0.70
C CYS A 85 0.92 12.43 1.88
N LYS A 86 0.73 11.14 2.18
CA LYS A 86 -0.17 10.64 3.23
C LYS A 86 0.51 9.55 4.07
N PRO A 87 1.21 9.91 5.17
CA PRO A 87 1.68 8.93 6.12
C PRO A 87 0.50 8.22 6.78
N TYR A 88 0.71 6.96 7.18
CA TYR A 88 -0.31 6.14 7.83
C TYR A 88 -0.92 6.87 9.03
N ALA A 89 -2.24 6.82 9.17
CA ALA A 89 -2.97 7.67 10.11
C ALA A 89 -2.81 7.25 11.58
N PHE A 90 -2.60 5.96 11.84
CA PHE A 90 -2.55 5.41 13.18
C PHE A 90 -1.12 5.30 13.68
N TYR A 91 -0.91 5.68 14.95
CA TYR A 91 0.37 5.44 15.59
C TYR A 91 0.55 3.94 15.83
N PRO A 92 1.79 3.45 15.82
CA PRO A 92 2.07 2.05 16.10
C PRO A 92 1.78 1.76 17.58
N CYS A 93 1.10 0.66 17.85
CA CYS A 93 0.69 0.28 19.18
C CYS A 93 0.99 -1.21 19.42
N GLY A 94 1.16 -1.59 20.68
CA GLY A 94 1.41 -2.99 21.06
C GLY A 94 2.28 -3.10 22.31
N ALA A 95 2.32 -4.31 22.88
CA ALA A 95 3.19 -4.62 24.01
C ALA A 95 4.58 -4.98 23.50
N HIS A 96 5.45 -3.97 23.38
CA HIS A 96 6.83 -4.12 22.97
C HIS A 96 7.77 -3.81 24.15
N LEU A 97 8.64 -4.76 24.49
CA LEU A 97 9.60 -4.57 25.57
C LEU A 97 10.67 -3.56 25.15
N TYR A 98 10.85 -2.50 25.93
CA TYR A 98 11.84 -1.43 25.71
C TYR A 98 11.67 -0.59 24.43
N GLU A 99 10.51 -0.63 23.78
CA GLU A 99 10.22 0.21 22.60
C GLU A 99 9.13 1.26 22.90
N PRO A 100 9.50 2.44 23.46
CA PRO A 100 8.52 3.47 23.86
C PRO A 100 7.80 4.12 22.67
N TYR A 101 8.23 3.80 21.44
CA TYR A 101 7.56 4.23 20.21
C TYR A 101 6.16 3.60 20.05
N TYR A 102 5.94 2.42 20.65
CA TYR A 102 4.66 1.72 20.59
C TYR A 102 3.76 2.15 21.76
N GLY A 103 2.66 2.82 21.45
CA GLY A 103 1.69 3.24 22.44
C GLY A 103 0.67 2.15 22.79
N PRO A 104 -0.26 2.43 23.72
CA PRO A 104 -1.39 1.54 23.98
C PRO A 104 -2.28 1.41 22.73
N CYS A 105 -2.75 0.21 22.43
CA CYS A 105 -3.75 0.00 21.38
C CYS A 105 -5.16 0.39 21.87
N PRO A 106 -6.14 0.60 20.97
CA PRO A 106 -7.53 0.80 21.36
C PRO A 106 -7.99 -0.31 22.28
N MET A 107 -8.52 0.06 23.45
CA MET A 107 -8.98 -0.91 24.46
C MET A 107 -10.26 -1.63 24.03
N VAL A 108 -11.07 -0.99 23.18
CA VAL A 108 -12.33 -1.54 22.69
C VAL A 108 -12.47 -1.22 21.21
N GLY A 109 -12.72 -2.25 20.40
CA GLY A 109 -13.01 -2.13 18.98
C GLY A 109 -11.80 -1.75 18.11
N LEU A 110 -12.10 -1.38 16.87
CA LEU A 110 -11.14 -0.99 15.84
C LEU A 110 -10.94 0.53 15.84
N TRP A 111 -9.79 0.99 15.35
CA TRP A 111 -9.61 2.41 15.05
C TRP A 111 -10.69 2.89 14.05
N PRO A 112 -11.30 4.06 14.29
CA PRO A 112 -12.25 4.62 13.34
C PRO A 112 -11.54 4.94 12.03
N THR A 113 -12.25 4.77 10.91
CA THR A 113 -11.65 5.06 9.62
C THR A 113 -11.36 6.56 9.49
N PRO A 114 -10.14 6.97 9.08
CA PRO A 114 -9.82 8.36 8.86
C PRO A 114 -10.70 8.98 7.75
N THR A 115 -11.06 10.25 7.93
CA THR A 115 -11.78 11.01 6.89
C THR A 115 -10.97 11.12 5.59
N CYS A 116 -11.64 10.96 4.44
CA CYS A 116 -11.00 11.25 3.15
C CYS A 116 -10.64 12.72 3.07
N ARG A 117 -9.34 13.01 2.94
CA ARG A 117 -8.85 14.36 2.62
C ARG A 117 -8.04 14.28 1.34
N LYS A 118 -8.52 14.87 0.25
CA LYS A 118 -7.78 14.94 -1.03
C LYS A 118 -6.68 16.02 -1.00
N ARG A 119 -5.82 15.96 0.02
CA ARG A 119 -4.72 16.88 0.27
C ARG A 119 -3.57 16.13 0.93
N CYS A 120 -2.33 16.47 0.56
CA CYS A 120 -1.13 15.97 1.21
C CYS A 120 -0.88 16.65 2.56
N GLN A 121 0.03 16.10 3.35
CA GLN A 121 0.49 16.73 4.59
C GLN A 121 1.20 18.07 4.33
N ARG A 122 1.26 18.91 5.36
CA ARG A 122 1.88 20.23 5.27
C ARG A 122 3.38 20.08 5.00
N LYS A 123 3.94 20.94 4.15
CA LYS A 123 5.35 20.95 3.71
C LYS A 123 5.76 19.81 2.76
N TYR A 124 4.82 18.99 2.30
CA TYR A 124 5.08 18.07 1.19
C TYR A 124 5.06 18.83 -0.14
N ASN A 125 6.02 18.55 -1.01
CA ASN A 125 6.33 19.39 -2.18
C ASN A 125 5.37 19.20 -3.37
N LYS A 126 4.56 18.14 -3.39
CA LYS A 126 3.62 17.86 -4.48
C LYS A 126 2.17 18.01 -4.02
N SER A 127 1.28 18.34 -4.95
CA SER A 127 -0.15 18.30 -4.68
C SER A 127 -0.64 16.85 -4.57
N TYR A 128 -1.84 16.67 -4.01
CA TYR A 128 -2.47 15.35 -3.93
C TYR A 128 -2.71 14.71 -5.30
N GLN A 129 -2.97 15.51 -6.33
CA GLN A 129 -3.21 15.00 -7.67
C GLN A 129 -1.89 14.66 -8.37
N ASP A 130 -0.87 15.50 -8.23
CA ASP A 130 0.44 15.29 -8.88
C ASP A 130 1.21 14.10 -8.30
N ASP A 131 0.89 13.71 -7.07
CA ASP A 131 1.51 12.57 -6.40
C ASP A 131 0.75 11.25 -6.62
N LYS A 132 -0.27 11.23 -7.50
CA LYS A 132 -1.00 10.01 -7.83
C LYS A 132 -0.13 9.04 -8.64
N HIS A 133 -0.06 7.82 -8.14
CA HIS A 133 0.56 6.69 -8.81
C HIS A 133 -0.49 5.65 -9.14
N PHE A 134 -0.63 5.37 -10.43
CA PHE A 134 -1.61 4.43 -10.96
C PHE A 134 -1.00 3.03 -11.07
N GLY A 135 -1.80 2.04 -10.70
CA GLY A 135 -1.54 0.65 -11.06
C GLY A 135 -1.65 0.52 -12.57
N LYS A 136 -0.66 -0.09 -13.19
CA LYS A 136 -0.72 -0.44 -14.59
C LYS A 136 -0.83 -1.95 -14.65
#